data_AF-A0A1F6UNB4-F1
#
_entry.id   AF-A0A1F6UNB4-F1
#
_cell.length_a   1.000
_cell.length_b   1.000
_cell.length_c   1.000
_cell.angle_alpha   90.00
_cell.angle_beta   90.00
_cell.angle_gamma   90.00
#
_symmetry.space_group_name_H-M   'P 1'
#
loop_
_entity.id
_entity.type
_entity.pdbx_description
1 polymer ?
#
loop_
_entity_poly.entity_id
_entity_poly.type
_entity_poly.pdbx_seq_one_letter_code
_entity_poly.pdbx_strand_id
1 'polypeptide(L)'
;MYDVAEQALKLALEARDGMRPPSAATNTAVTLPAATLQQYVGDYSLMGTLAHIRLHHNRLQLQVLDHTLELVPESATEFHVEYRLLGLMNVRIPFPPLRFVRVDGRDFMLLRDRVVTAAEKIPPYAVPEIWRARAGNYRITNPDEHYLVNLDHCRMLMEDGKLLLDIKISGLEDRRVKVVVVPMSDNEIYVFGLGRNVGDVARMQSDGAKTRMWYSGYLFEREADTPAQPTVAAYHGTR
;
A
#
# COMPACT_ATOMS: atom_id res chain seq x y z
N MET A 1 -20.56 3.48 7.00
CA MET A 1 -21.26 3.41 8.30
C MET A 1 -20.80 4.50 9.28
N TYR A 2 -19.51 4.84 9.35
CA TYR A 2 -19.00 5.91 10.22
C TYR A 2 -19.55 7.32 9.90
N ASP A 3 -19.80 7.65 8.64
CA ASP A 3 -20.29 8.99 8.24
C ASP A 3 -21.65 9.36 8.84
N VAL A 4 -22.58 8.41 8.96
CA VAL A 4 -23.94 8.71 9.45
C VAL A 4 -23.91 9.03 10.95
N ALA A 5 -23.14 8.27 11.72
CA ALA A 5 -22.98 8.50 13.15
C ALA A 5 -22.27 9.84 13.44
N GLU A 6 -21.24 10.15 12.65
CA GLU A 6 -20.51 11.41 12.77
C GLU A 6 -21.39 12.61 12.41
N GLN A 7 -22.17 12.52 11.32
CA GLN A 7 -23.10 13.58 10.93
C GLN A 7 -24.24 13.76 11.94
N ALA A 8 -24.80 12.65 12.46
CA ALA A 8 -25.80 12.71 13.51
C ALA A 8 -25.27 13.39 14.78
N LEU A 9 -24.02 13.11 15.18
CA LEU A 9 -23.38 13.76 16.31
C LEU A 9 -23.14 15.26 16.06
N LYS A 10 -22.70 15.65 14.86
CA LYS A 10 -22.51 17.06 14.48
C LYS A 10 -23.84 17.83 14.55
N LEU A 11 -24.92 17.26 14.00
CA LEU A 11 -26.25 17.85 14.06
C LEU A 11 -26.79 17.95 15.50
N ALA A 12 -26.54 16.94 16.33
CA ALA A 12 -26.94 16.94 17.73
C ALA A 12 -26.20 18.03 18.55
N LEU A 13 -24.91 18.25 18.29
CA LEU A 13 -24.11 19.30 18.93
C LEU A 13 -24.56 20.71 18.50
N GLU A 14 -24.89 20.89 17.22
CA GLU A 14 -25.43 22.16 16.72
C GLU A 14 -26.81 22.46 17.35
N ALA A 15 -27.69 21.45 17.42
CA ALA A 15 -29.03 21.62 17.97
C ALA A 15 -29.05 21.85 19.49
N ARG A 16 -28.15 21.20 20.25
CA ARG A 16 -28.14 21.27 21.71
C ARG A 16 -27.44 22.53 22.23
N ASP A 17 -26.26 22.82 21.68
CA ASP A 17 -25.33 23.81 22.27
C ASP A 17 -25.02 24.98 21.33
N GLY A 18 -25.61 25.02 20.12
CA GLY A 18 -25.27 26.00 19.08
C GLY A 18 -23.83 25.86 18.55
N MET A 19 -23.13 24.79 18.92
CA MET A 19 -21.76 24.55 18.53
C MET A 19 -21.70 23.94 17.13
N ARG A 20 -21.35 24.77 16.15
CA ARG A 20 -20.92 24.29 14.84
C ARG A 20 -19.48 23.79 14.94
N PRO A 21 -19.19 22.53 14.59
CA PRO A 21 -17.81 22.09 14.42
C PRO A 21 -17.11 23.07 13.47
N PRO A 22 -15.90 23.55 13.80
CA PRO A 22 -15.18 24.44 12.90
C PRO A 22 -15.05 23.77 11.53
N SER A 23 -15.35 24.50 10.45
CA SER A 23 -15.04 23.97 9.12
C SER A 23 -13.54 23.70 9.08
N ALA A 24 -13.14 22.58 8.45
CA ALA A 24 -11.72 22.25 8.33
C ALA A 24 -11.03 23.43 7.65
N ALA A 25 -10.21 24.17 8.41
CA ALA A 25 -9.46 25.28 7.87
C ALA A 25 -8.56 24.74 6.75
N THR A 26 -8.78 25.25 5.54
CA THR A 26 -7.92 24.94 4.40
C THR A 26 -6.65 25.74 4.60
N ASN A 27 -5.58 25.10 5.05
CA ASN A 27 -4.30 25.79 5.15
C ASN A 27 -3.81 26.15 3.73
N THR A 28 -3.16 27.30 3.61
CA THR A 28 -2.57 27.74 2.34
C THR A 28 -1.30 26.96 2.05
N ALA A 29 -1.09 26.59 0.79
CA ALA A 29 0.14 25.93 0.37
C ALA A 29 1.38 26.82 0.64
N VAL A 30 2.45 26.21 1.13
CA VAL A 30 3.76 26.84 1.32
C VAL A 30 4.75 26.31 0.30
N THR A 31 5.87 27.00 0.10
CA THR A 31 6.98 26.46 -0.69
C THR A 31 8.07 25.98 0.26
N LEU A 32 8.45 24.70 0.14
CA LEU A 32 9.55 24.13 0.91
C LEU A 32 10.82 23.97 0.04
N PRO A 33 12.03 24.10 0.63
CA PRO A 33 13.27 23.76 -0.05
C PRO A 33 13.31 22.29 -0.46
N ALA A 34 13.98 22.00 -1.58
CA ALA A 34 14.15 20.63 -2.09
C ALA A 34 14.78 19.69 -1.05
N ALA A 35 15.76 20.17 -0.29
CA ALA A 35 16.40 19.41 0.78
C ALA A 35 15.41 18.97 1.89
N THR A 36 14.42 19.83 2.21
CA THR A 36 13.35 19.49 3.15
C THR A 36 12.39 18.46 2.54
N LEU A 37 12.02 18.60 1.27
CA LEU A 37 11.15 17.63 0.60
C LEU A 37 11.82 16.25 0.47
N GLN A 38 13.14 16.23 0.27
CA GLN A 38 13.92 15.00 0.10
C GLN A 38 13.78 14.03 1.28
N GLN A 39 13.54 14.52 2.50
CA GLN A 39 13.39 13.66 3.68
C GLN A 39 12.15 12.74 3.60
N TYR A 40 11.13 13.15 2.83
CA TYR A 40 9.88 12.40 2.63
C TYR A 40 9.95 11.42 1.45
N VAL A 41 11.01 11.48 0.64
CA VAL A 41 11.21 10.55 -0.47
C VAL A 41 11.49 9.15 0.06
N GLY A 42 10.86 8.15 -0.55
CA GLY A 42 11.05 6.75 -0.21
C GLY A 42 9.85 5.89 -0.58
N ASP A 43 9.92 4.63 -0.21
CA ASP A 43 8.84 3.67 -0.38
C ASP A 43 8.09 3.50 0.94
N TYR A 44 6.77 3.38 0.86
CA TYR A 44 5.88 3.35 2.01
C TYR A 44 4.91 2.18 1.88
N SER A 45 4.55 1.57 3.01
CA SER A 45 3.35 0.73 3.10
C SER A 45 2.19 1.62 3.49
N LEU A 46 1.41 2.04 2.50
CA LEU A 46 0.23 2.89 2.64
C LEU A 46 -1.00 1.99 2.74
N MET A 47 -1.54 1.85 3.95
CA MET A 47 -2.68 0.99 4.26
C MET A 47 -2.51 -0.46 3.73
N GLY A 48 -1.29 -0.98 3.81
CA GLY A 48 -0.92 -2.31 3.36
C GLY A 48 -0.63 -2.45 1.86
N THR A 49 -0.60 -1.35 1.11
CA THR A 49 -0.20 -1.33 -0.30
C THR A 49 1.11 -0.58 -0.46
N LEU A 50 2.01 -1.08 -1.30
CA LEU A 50 3.23 -0.40 -1.69
C LEU A 50 2.90 0.93 -2.38
N ALA A 51 3.48 2.00 -1.86
CA ALA A 51 3.42 3.33 -2.42
C ALA A 51 4.83 3.93 -2.52
N HIS A 52 5.02 4.80 -3.50
CA HIS A 52 6.29 5.48 -3.75
C HIS A 52 6.11 6.98 -3.62
N ILE A 53 6.92 7.62 -2.78
CA ILE A 53 7.04 9.08 -2.75
C ILE A 53 8.32 9.46 -3.48
N ARG A 54 8.18 10.22 -4.57
CA ARG A 54 9.29 10.70 -5.39
C ARG A 54 9.28 12.23 -5.46
N LEU A 55 10.47 12.83 -5.56
CA LEU A 55 10.63 14.26 -5.78
C LEU A 55 10.76 14.54 -7.28
N HIS A 56 9.89 15.38 -7.82
CA HIS A 56 9.90 15.77 -9.23
C HIS A 56 9.62 17.28 -9.34
N HIS A 57 10.56 18.05 -9.91
CA HIS A 57 10.45 19.51 -10.05
C HIS A 57 10.06 20.24 -8.75
N ASN A 58 10.74 19.89 -7.64
CA ASN A 58 10.46 20.42 -6.30
C ASN A 58 9.02 20.18 -5.79
N ARG A 59 8.37 19.12 -6.27
CA ARG A 59 7.07 18.63 -5.79
C ARG A 59 7.16 17.16 -5.43
N LEU A 60 6.45 16.77 -4.38
CA LEU A 60 6.34 15.37 -3.98
C LEU A 60 5.19 14.71 -4.74
N GLN A 61 5.49 13.58 -5.38
CA GLN A 61 4.52 12.74 -6.05
C GLN A 61 4.39 11.43 -5.28
N LEU A 62 3.17 11.13 -4.86
CA LEU A 62 2.77 9.86 -4.27
C LEU A 62 2.17 8.97 -5.36
N GLN A 63 2.85 7.88 -5.67
CA GLN A 63 2.38 6.84 -6.58
C GLN A 63 1.88 5.68 -5.74
N VAL A 64 0.62 5.29 -5.92
CA VAL A 64 0.02 4.15 -5.22
C VAL A 64 -1.01 3.52 -6.16
N LEU A 65 -0.95 2.18 -6.30
CA LEU A 65 -1.71 1.47 -7.32
C LEU A 65 -1.47 2.10 -8.70
N ASP A 66 -2.53 2.42 -9.44
CA ASP A 66 -2.48 3.08 -10.75
C ASP A 66 -2.66 4.60 -10.66
N HIS A 67 -2.57 5.17 -9.45
CA HIS A 67 -2.79 6.59 -9.20
C HIS A 67 -1.50 7.32 -8.88
N THR A 68 -1.37 8.54 -9.40
CA THR A 68 -0.33 9.50 -9.02
C THR A 68 -1.00 10.74 -8.44
N LEU A 69 -0.63 11.06 -7.21
CA LEU A 69 -1.14 12.17 -6.42
C LEU A 69 0.01 13.14 -6.12
N GLU A 70 -0.28 14.44 -6.03
CA GLU A 70 0.69 15.43 -5.56
C GLU A 70 0.49 15.69 -4.07
N LEU A 71 1.59 15.65 -3.30
CA LEU A 71 1.60 16.03 -1.89
C LEU A 71 2.07 17.48 -1.81
N VAL A 72 1.14 18.37 -1.47
CA VAL A 72 1.39 19.81 -1.43
C VAL A 72 1.58 20.25 0.02
N PRO A 73 2.72 20.86 0.37
CA PRO A 73 2.99 21.22 1.75
C PRO A 73 2.10 22.38 2.22
N GLU A 74 1.52 22.21 3.40
CA GLU A 74 0.84 23.25 4.18
C GLU A 74 1.78 23.77 5.30
N SER A 75 2.72 22.95 5.75
CA SER A 75 3.81 23.31 6.67
C SER A 75 5.02 22.42 6.43
N ALA A 76 6.05 22.48 7.30
CA ALA A 76 7.23 21.63 7.16
C ALA A 76 6.88 20.13 7.15
N THR A 77 5.87 19.70 7.90
CA THR A 77 5.51 18.28 8.07
C THR A 77 4.08 17.94 7.62
N GLU A 78 3.28 18.93 7.24
CA GLU A 78 1.86 18.75 6.90
C GLU A 78 1.63 19.01 5.43
N PHE A 79 0.79 18.18 4.82
CA PHE A 79 0.54 18.18 3.38
C PHE A 79 -0.94 17.92 3.12
N HIS A 80 -1.50 18.57 2.10
CA HIS A 80 -2.74 18.12 1.49
C HIS A 80 -2.47 17.34 0.20
N VAL A 81 -3.48 16.64 -0.28
CA VAL A 81 -3.40 15.80 -1.46
C VAL A 81 -4.15 16.44 -2.61
N GLU A 82 -3.48 16.53 -3.77
CA GLU A 82 -4.08 16.97 -5.02
C GLU A 82 -4.02 15.83 -6.04
N TYR A 83 -5.10 15.68 -6.82
CA TYR A 83 -5.12 14.78 -7.96
C TYR A 83 -4.74 15.56 -9.22
N ARG A 84 -3.84 14.98 -10.03
CA ARG A 84 -3.44 15.58 -11.30
C ARG A 84 -4.30 15.05 -12.43
N LEU A 85 -5.26 15.85 -12.88
CA LEU A 85 -6.12 15.48 -13.99
C LEU A 85 -5.42 15.80 -15.32
N LEU A 86 -5.15 14.76 -16.12
CA LEU A 86 -4.61 14.86 -17.49
C LEU A 86 -3.33 15.71 -17.63
N GLY A 87 -2.53 15.79 -16.57
CA GLY A 87 -1.26 16.53 -16.57
C GLY A 87 -1.36 18.06 -16.51
N LEU A 88 -2.57 18.63 -16.61
CA LEU A 88 -2.82 20.06 -16.83
C LEU A 88 -3.42 20.78 -15.62
N MET A 89 -4.24 20.11 -14.81
CA MET A 89 -4.93 20.72 -13.68
C MET A 89 -4.73 19.91 -12.41
N ASN A 90 -4.38 20.59 -11.32
CA ASN A 90 -4.37 20.02 -9.98
C ASN A 90 -5.70 20.32 -9.30
N VAL A 91 -6.39 19.26 -8.86
CA VAL A 91 -7.66 19.37 -8.13
C VAL A 91 -7.44 18.86 -6.72
N ARG A 92 -7.66 19.72 -5.71
CA ARG A 92 -7.68 19.29 -4.32
C ARG A 92 -8.80 18.29 -4.13
N ILE A 93 -8.45 17.08 -3.72
CA ILE A 93 -9.44 16.04 -3.41
C ILE A 93 -9.88 16.20 -1.96
N PRO A 94 -11.13 15.83 -1.61
CA PRO A 94 -11.60 15.80 -0.23
C PRO A 94 -10.98 14.60 0.50
N PHE A 95 -9.66 14.64 0.66
CA PHE A 95 -8.86 13.67 1.38
C PHE A 95 -8.29 14.33 2.64
N PRO A 96 -8.22 13.61 3.77
CA PRO A 96 -7.70 14.19 5.00
C PRO A 96 -6.27 14.73 4.84
N PRO A 97 -5.93 15.86 5.47
CA PRO A 97 -4.55 16.32 5.51
C PRO A 97 -3.63 15.26 6.12
N LEU A 98 -2.46 15.13 5.51
CA LEU A 98 -1.41 14.21 5.88
C LEU A 98 -0.41 14.91 6.79
N ARG A 99 0.06 14.20 7.81
CA ARG A 99 1.17 14.64 8.66
C ARG A 99 2.25 13.59 8.69
N PHE A 100 3.47 13.99 8.34
CA PHE A 100 4.65 13.17 8.54
C PHE A 100 5.14 13.30 9.98
N VAL A 101 5.40 12.16 10.61
CA VAL A 101 5.95 12.11 11.97
C VAL A 101 7.05 11.07 12.05
N ARG A 102 8.05 11.33 12.89
CA ARG A 102 9.09 10.36 13.25
C ARG A 102 8.86 9.91 14.69
N VAL A 103 8.75 8.60 14.92
CA VAL A 103 8.63 8.00 16.26
C VAL A 103 9.60 6.82 16.33
N ASP A 104 10.45 6.78 17.35
CA ASP A 104 11.46 5.73 17.57
C ASP A 104 12.29 5.39 16.32
N GLY A 105 12.69 6.42 15.57
CA GLY A 105 13.51 6.26 14.36
C GLY A 105 12.75 5.78 13.12
N ARG A 106 11.43 5.54 13.22
CA ARG A 106 10.56 5.16 12.11
C ARG A 106 9.78 6.37 11.60
N ASP A 107 9.59 6.46 10.29
CA ASP A 107 8.84 7.54 9.65
C ASP A 107 7.42 7.06 9.31
N PHE A 108 6.43 7.82 9.74
CA PHE A 108 5.02 7.54 9.52
C PHE A 108 4.32 8.70 8.82
N MET A 109 3.21 8.38 8.19
CA MET A 109 2.26 9.33 7.64
C MET A 109 0.90 9.13 8.32
N LEU A 110 0.36 10.17 8.93
CA LEU A 110 -0.89 10.15 9.69
C LEU A 110 -2.00 10.92 8.95
N LEU A 111 -3.24 10.45 9.03
CA LEU A 111 -4.44 11.23 8.66
C LEU A 111 -4.87 12.10 9.84
N ARG A 112 -4.83 13.43 9.68
CA ARG A 112 -4.99 14.37 10.79
C ARG A 112 -6.39 14.39 11.40
N ASP A 113 -7.43 14.17 10.61
CA ASP A 113 -8.82 14.22 11.05
C ASP A 113 -9.28 12.98 11.83
N ARG A 114 -8.52 11.88 11.73
CA ARG A 114 -8.88 10.58 12.33
C ARG A 114 -7.78 10.01 13.24
N VAL A 115 -6.61 10.65 13.31
CA VAL A 115 -5.41 10.15 14.02
C VAL A 115 -5.16 8.67 13.70
N VAL A 116 -5.27 8.32 12.41
CA VAL A 116 -4.99 6.98 11.90
C VAL A 116 -3.66 7.00 11.19
N THR A 117 -2.79 6.02 11.48
CA THR A 117 -1.57 5.80 10.71
C THR A 117 -1.93 5.34 9.31
N ALA A 118 -1.74 6.21 8.33
CA ALA A 118 -2.00 5.93 6.93
C ALA A 118 -0.89 5.06 6.36
N ALA A 119 0.36 5.42 6.64
CA ALA A 119 1.51 4.73 6.08
C ALA A 119 2.71 4.70 7.03
N GLU A 120 3.57 3.72 6.77
CA GLU A 120 4.91 3.63 7.35
C GLU A 120 5.94 3.58 6.23
N LYS A 121 7.04 4.32 6.38
CA LYS A 121 8.18 4.28 5.47
C LYS A 121 8.88 2.93 5.61
N ILE A 122 9.06 2.25 4.49
CA ILE A 122 9.72 0.95 4.43
C ILE A 122 11.22 1.18 4.69
N PRO A 123 11.81 0.62 5.75
CA PRO A 123 13.24 0.72 5.99
C PRO A 123 14.00 -0.11 4.94
N PRO A 124 15.28 0.20 4.68
CA PRO A 124 16.11 -0.69 3.87
C PRO A 124 16.27 -2.04 4.56
N TYR A 125 16.19 -3.12 3.78
CA TYR A 125 16.42 -4.49 4.25
C TYR A 125 17.06 -5.33 3.15
N ALA A 126 17.74 -6.39 3.54
CA ALA A 126 18.26 -7.38 2.60
C ALA A 126 17.29 -8.56 2.51
N VAL A 127 16.95 -8.97 1.29
CA VAL A 127 16.23 -10.23 1.07
C VAL A 127 17.26 -11.36 1.01
N PRO A 128 17.20 -12.40 1.86
CA PRO A 128 18.08 -13.55 1.77
C PRO A 128 17.83 -14.40 0.52
N GLU A 129 18.84 -15.15 0.05
CA GLU A 129 18.73 -15.94 -1.18
C GLU A 129 17.63 -17.01 -1.12
N ILE A 130 17.43 -17.63 0.05
CA ILE A 130 16.35 -18.60 0.27
C ILE A 130 14.96 -17.99 -0.02
N TRP A 131 14.76 -16.71 0.24
CA TRP A 131 13.51 -16.00 -0.05
C TRP A 131 13.40 -15.59 -1.51
N ARG A 132 14.52 -15.24 -2.16
CA ARG A 132 14.53 -15.03 -3.61
C ARG A 132 14.13 -16.29 -4.37
N ALA A 133 14.63 -17.45 -3.94
CA ALA A 133 14.28 -18.74 -4.52
C ALA A 133 12.80 -19.13 -4.33
N ARG A 134 12.10 -18.50 -3.38
CA ARG A 134 10.65 -18.69 -3.14
C ARG A 134 9.76 -17.84 -4.04
N ALA A 135 10.32 -16.92 -4.82
CA ALA A 135 9.54 -16.18 -5.82
C ALA A 135 8.82 -17.15 -6.78
N GLY A 136 7.60 -16.80 -7.17
CA GLY A 136 6.73 -17.67 -7.95
C GLY A 136 5.25 -17.43 -7.67
N ASN A 137 4.41 -18.17 -8.38
CA ASN A 137 2.96 -18.15 -8.18
C ASN A 137 2.58 -19.06 -7.01
N TYR A 138 1.50 -18.70 -6.32
CA TYR A 138 0.96 -19.41 -5.18
C TYR A 138 -0.54 -19.56 -5.34
N ARG A 139 -1.05 -20.74 -4.98
CA ARG A 139 -2.49 -21.03 -4.95
C ARG A 139 -2.94 -21.41 -3.54
N ILE A 140 -4.13 -20.99 -3.16
CA ILE A 140 -4.74 -21.45 -1.90
C ILE A 140 -5.14 -22.92 -2.06
N THR A 141 -4.81 -23.76 -1.07
CA THR A 141 -5.19 -25.18 -1.05
C THR A 141 -6.36 -25.50 -0.12
N ASN A 142 -6.76 -24.55 0.73
CA ASN A 142 -7.90 -24.66 1.64
C ASN A 142 -8.80 -23.40 1.52
N PRO A 143 -9.41 -23.15 0.35
CA PRO A 143 -10.29 -22.00 0.20
C PRO A 143 -11.51 -22.14 1.13
N ASP A 144 -11.98 -21.01 1.66
CA ASP A 144 -13.23 -20.95 2.42
C ASP A 144 -14.38 -20.66 1.44
N GLU A 145 -15.23 -21.66 1.20
CA GLU A 145 -16.37 -21.56 0.28
C GLU A 145 -17.41 -20.52 0.71
N HIS A 146 -17.41 -20.12 1.99
CA HIS A 146 -18.31 -19.11 2.53
C HIS A 146 -17.70 -17.72 2.52
N TYR A 147 -16.42 -17.59 2.19
CA TYR A 147 -15.77 -16.29 2.06
C TYR A 147 -16.20 -15.63 0.75
N LEU A 148 -16.80 -14.44 0.85
CA LEU A 148 -17.44 -13.76 -0.29
C LEU A 148 -16.45 -13.11 -1.27
N VAL A 149 -15.19 -13.50 -1.20
CA VAL A 149 -14.06 -12.85 -1.83
C VAL A 149 -13.11 -13.93 -2.35
N ASN A 150 -12.80 -13.88 -3.64
CA ASN A 150 -11.94 -14.84 -4.30
C ASN A 150 -10.51 -14.31 -4.41
N LEU A 151 -9.53 -15.19 -4.22
CA LEU A 151 -8.15 -14.89 -4.54
C LEU A 151 -7.86 -15.32 -5.98
N ASP A 152 -7.91 -14.38 -6.91
CA ASP A 152 -7.65 -14.60 -8.33
C ASP A 152 -6.16 -14.80 -8.63
N HIS A 153 -5.29 -14.13 -7.85
CA HIS A 153 -3.85 -14.13 -8.07
C HIS A 153 -3.10 -13.95 -6.76
N CYS A 154 -2.06 -14.75 -6.56
CA CYS A 154 -1.06 -14.52 -5.52
C CYS A 154 0.30 -14.90 -6.07
N ARG A 155 1.22 -13.95 -6.11
CA ARG A 155 2.59 -14.15 -6.59
C ARG A 155 3.58 -13.48 -5.66
N MET A 156 4.59 -14.23 -5.25
CA MET A 156 5.77 -13.68 -4.60
C MET A 156 6.77 -13.24 -5.66
N LEU A 157 7.22 -11.99 -5.63
CA LEU A 157 8.14 -11.44 -6.63
C LEU A 157 9.15 -10.46 -6.02
N MET A 158 10.24 -10.24 -6.76
CA MET A 158 11.25 -9.23 -6.45
C MET A 158 11.02 -7.99 -7.31
N GLU A 159 11.03 -6.82 -6.68
CA GLU A 159 10.91 -5.52 -7.36
C GLU A 159 11.67 -4.46 -6.58
N ASP A 160 12.56 -3.70 -7.23
CA ASP A 160 13.38 -2.65 -6.61
C ASP A 160 14.04 -3.05 -5.28
N GLY A 161 14.60 -4.27 -5.25
CA GLY A 161 15.28 -4.84 -4.09
C GLY A 161 14.36 -5.34 -2.97
N LYS A 162 13.04 -5.28 -3.15
CA LYS A 162 12.03 -5.69 -2.16
C LYS A 162 11.37 -7.00 -2.55
N LEU A 163 10.96 -7.75 -1.55
CA LEU A 163 10.12 -8.92 -1.71
C LEU A 163 8.66 -8.51 -1.56
N LEU A 164 7.85 -8.80 -2.56
CA LEU A 164 6.44 -8.38 -2.64
C LEU A 164 5.53 -9.60 -2.79
N LEU A 165 4.32 -9.50 -2.22
CA LEU A 165 3.18 -10.32 -2.60
C LEU A 165 2.26 -9.49 -3.51
N ASP A 166 2.22 -9.83 -4.79
CA ASP A 166 1.25 -9.30 -5.76
C ASP A 166 -0.03 -10.13 -5.66
N ILE A 167 -1.08 -9.50 -5.16
CA ILE A 167 -2.34 -10.15 -4.81
C ILE A 167 -3.45 -9.48 -5.62
N LYS A 168 -4.22 -10.29 -6.34
CA LYS A 168 -5.49 -9.87 -6.94
C LYS A 168 -6.63 -10.61 -6.25
N ILE A 169 -7.59 -9.84 -5.80
CA ILE A 169 -8.79 -10.29 -5.13
C ILE A 169 -10.01 -9.80 -5.92
N SER A 170 -11.03 -10.64 -6.04
CA SER A 170 -12.30 -10.31 -6.69
C SER A 170 -13.51 -10.68 -5.84
N GLY A 171 -14.70 -10.21 -6.24
CA GLY A 171 -15.98 -10.57 -5.61
C GLY A 171 -16.66 -9.36 -4.99
N LEU A 172 -16.77 -9.32 -3.67
CA LEU A 172 -17.37 -8.19 -2.96
C LEU A 172 -16.53 -6.90 -3.06
N GLU A 173 -15.23 -7.04 -3.25
CA GLU A 173 -14.29 -5.95 -3.52
C GLU A 173 -13.29 -6.43 -4.59
N ASP A 174 -13.18 -5.69 -5.69
CA ASP A 174 -12.16 -5.94 -6.71
C ASP A 174 -10.94 -5.08 -6.41
N ARG A 175 -9.81 -5.73 -6.10
CA ARG A 175 -8.57 -5.02 -5.80
C ARG A 175 -7.35 -5.81 -6.24
N ARG A 176 -6.33 -5.10 -6.72
CA ARG A 176 -4.98 -5.63 -6.90
C ARG A 176 -4.03 -4.80 -6.08
N VAL A 177 -3.25 -5.45 -5.22
CA VAL A 177 -2.33 -4.77 -4.31
C VAL A 177 -0.98 -5.47 -4.34
N LYS A 178 0.09 -4.69 -4.22
CA LYS A 178 1.43 -5.22 -3.91
C LYS A 178 1.71 -4.96 -2.44
N VAL A 179 1.87 -6.02 -1.67
CA VAL A 179 2.17 -5.94 -0.24
C VAL A 179 3.65 -6.23 -0.04
N VAL A 180 4.34 -5.38 0.72
CA VAL A 180 5.75 -5.61 1.04
C VAL A 180 5.87 -6.65 2.13
N VAL A 181 6.74 -7.64 1.94
CA VAL A 181 7.07 -8.62 2.96
C VAL A 181 8.55 -8.55 3.31
N VAL A 182 8.85 -8.65 4.60
CA VAL A 182 10.20 -8.50 5.14
C VAL A 182 10.61 -9.83 5.80
N PRO A 183 11.63 -10.52 5.27
CA PRO A 183 12.19 -11.71 5.91
C PRO A 183 12.64 -11.44 7.34
N MET A 184 12.13 -12.23 8.29
CA MET A 184 12.57 -12.22 9.69
C MET A 184 13.50 -13.38 10.02
N SER A 185 13.32 -14.50 9.31
CA SER A 185 14.15 -15.69 9.42
C SER A 185 14.10 -16.48 8.10
N ASP A 186 14.71 -17.65 8.05
CA ASP A 186 14.61 -18.54 6.89
C ASP A 186 13.19 -19.03 6.65
N ASN A 187 12.28 -18.97 7.63
CA ASN A 187 10.92 -19.50 7.52
C ASN A 187 9.82 -18.51 7.90
N GLU A 188 10.13 -17.29 8.31
CA GLU A 188 9.12 -16.29 8.70
C GLU A 188 9.32 -14.99 7.91
N ILE A 189 8.22 -14.45 7.40
CA ILE A 189 8.15 -13.10 6.83
C ILE A 189 7.13 -12.27 7.58
N TYR A 190 7.50 -11.03 7.87
CA TYR A 190 6.60 -10.01 8.34
C TYR A 190 5.87 -9.37 7.16
N VAL A 191 4.55 -9.30 7.21
CA VAL A 191 3.74 -8.56 6.24
C VAL A 191 3.78 -7.09 6.63
N PHE A 192 4.60 -6.31 5.92
CA PHE A 192 5.02 -4.99 6.37
C PHE A 192 3.89 -3.95 6.25
N GLY A 193 3.62 -3.28 7.38
CA GLY A 193 2.70 -2.15 7.44
C GLY A 193 1.88 -2.14 8.72
N LEU A 194 1.02 -1.13 8.83
CA LEU A 194 0.09 -0.95 9.93
C LEU A 194 -1.34 -0.89 9.40
N GLY A 195 -2.28 -1.52 10.10
CA GLY A 195 -3.70 -1.51 9.77
C GLY A 195 -4.25 -2.90 9.48
N ARG A 196 -5.25 -2.98 8.61
CA ARG A 196 -5.94 -4.23 8.29
C ARG A 196 -5.11 -5.04 7.29
N ASN A 197 -5.06 -6.36 7.49
CA ASN A 197 -4.41 -7.33 6.60
C ASN A 197 -2.87 -7.20 6.48
N VAL A 198 -2.25 -6.42 7.35
CA VAL A 198 -0.79 -6.25 7.49
C VAL A 198 -0.42 -6.19 8.96
N GLY A 199 0.87 -6.27 9.27
CA GLY A 199 1.36 -6.34 10.65
C GLY A 199 1.42 -7.76 11.22
N ASP A 200 1.01 -8.75 10.43
CA ASP A 200 1.06 -10.18 10.77
C ASP A 200 2.34 -10.85 10.26
N VAL A 201 2.56 -12.09 10.70
CA VAL A 201 3.67 -12.93 10.25
C VAL A 201 3.12 -14.10 9.43
N ALA A 202 3.66 -14.29 8.22
CA ALA A 202 3.43 -15.51 7.45
C ALA A 202 4.60 -16.49 7.66
N ARG A 203 4.26 -17.78 7.71
CA ARG A 203 5.23 -18.85 7.98
C ARG A 203 5.37 -19.77 6.79
N MET A 204 6.60 -20.03 6.39
CA MET A 204 6.94 -21.01 5.37
C MET A 204 7.12 -22.38 6.00
N GLN A 205 6.56 -23.38 5.34
CA GLN A 205 6.74 -24.78 5.65
C GLN A 205 7.19 -25.49 4.37
N SER A 206 8.30 -26.22 4.48
CA SER A 206 8.78 -27.10 3.44
C SER A 206 8.50 -28.54 3.86
N ASP A 207 7.69 -29.23 3.07
CA ASP A 207 7.38 -30.66 3.26
C ASP A 207 7.84 -31.41 2.01
N GLY A 208 9.09 -31.90 2.06
CA GLY A 208 9.76 -32.53 0.92
C GLY A 208 9.85 -31.60 -0.29
N ALA A 209 9.15 -31.95 -1.38
CA ALA A 209 9.15 -31.19 -2.63
C ALA A 209 8.21 -29.96 -2.62
N LYS A 210 7.37 -29.80 -1.58
CA LYS A 210 6.33 -28.75 -1.56
C LYS A 210 6.74 -27.61 -0.66
N THR A 211 6.63 -26.40 -1.19
CA THR A 211 6.82 -25.15 -0.45
C THR A 211 5.45 -24.52 -0.19
N ARG A 212 5.11 -24.34 1.09
CA ARG A 212 3.82 -23.80 1.51
C ARG A 212 4.02 -22.60 2.42
N MET A 213 3.13 -21.62 2.30
CA MET A 213 3.04 -20.46 3.17
C MET A 213 1.73 -20.52 3.95
N TRP A 214 1.79 -20.39 5.27
CA TRP A 214 0.64 -20.25 6.14
C TRP A 214 0.46 -18.79 6.52
N TYR A 215 -0.74 -18.25 6.27
CA TYR A 215 -1.09 -16.87 6.59
C TYR A 215 -2.58 -16.73 6.85
N SER A 216 -2.96 -16.15 7.99
CA SER A 216 -4.36 -15.86 8.34
C SER A 216 -5.32 -17.08 8.21
N GLY A 217 -4.83 -18.28 8.52
CA GLY A 217 -5.60 -19.53 8.40
C GLY A 217 -5.59 -20.19 7.02
N TYR A 218 -5.07 -19.53 6.00
CA TYR A 218 -4.93 -20.06 4.64
C TYR A 218 -3.54 -20.67 4.41
N LEU A 219 -3.52 -21.78 3.66
CA LEU A 219 -2.34 -22.41 3.10
C LEU A 219 -2.22 -22.03 1.63
N PHE A 220 -1.08 -21.46 1.28
CA PHE A 220 -0.69 -21.14 -0.08
C PHE A 220 0.41 -22.09 -0.51
N GLU A 221 0.18 -22.92 -1.52
CA GLU A 221 1.20 -23.82 -2.08
C GLU A 221 1.85 -23.13 -3.28
N ARG A 222 3.19 -23.09 -3.32
CA ARG A 222 3.94 -22.59 -4.47
C ARG A 222 3.66 -23.49 -5.67
N GLU A 223 3.27 -22.90 -6.78
CA GLU A 223 3.09 -23.61 -8.04
C GLU A 223 4.47 -23.98 -8.64
N ALA A 224 4.51 -25.06 -9.42
CA ALA A 224 5.68 -25.35 -10.22
C ALA A 224 5.88 -24.21 -11.23
N ASP A 225 7.12 -23.82 -11.48
CA ASP A 225 7.41 -22.83 -12.51
C ASP A 225 6.94 -23.39 -13.86
N THR A 226 5.87 -22.83 -14.41
CA THR A 226 5.44 -23.17 -15.77
C THR A 226 6.57 -22.76 -16.70
N PRO A 227 7.20 -23.68 -17.47
CA PRO A 227 8.20 -23.28 -18.44
C PRO A 227 7.56 -22.25 -19.39
N ALA A 228 8.23 -21.13 -19.60
CA ALA A 228 7.76 -20.06 -20.48
C ALA A 228 7.35 -20.68 -21.83
N GLN A 229 6.09 -20.51 -22.22
CA GLN A 229 5.65 -20.92 -23.54
C GLN A 229 6.51 -20.17 -24.57
N PRO A 230 7.15 -20.87 -25.52
CA PRO A 230 7.93 -20.22 -26.55
C PRO A 230 7.01 -19.27 -27.31
N THR A 231 7.40 -18.00 -27.36
CA THR A 231 6.71 -16.97 -28.14
C THR A 231 6.77 -17.41 -29.60
N VAL A 232 5.63 -17.82 -30.15
CA VAL A 232 5.53 -18.19 -31.57
C VAL A 232 5.74 -16.91 -32.36
N ALA A 233 6.93 -16.77 -32.95
CA ALA A 233 7.21 -15.68 -33.89
C ALA A 233 6.21 -15.79 -35.05
N ALA A 234 5.39 -14.77 -35.23
CA ALA A 234 4.49 -14.66 -36.36
C ALA A 234 5.32 -14.65 -37.66
N TYR A 235 5.19 -15.71 -38.45
CA TYR A 235 5.67 -15.77 -39.82
C TYR A 235 4.88 -14.74 -40.66
N HIS A 236 5.50 -13.61 -41.00
CA HIS A 236 5.01 -12.76 -42.08
C HIS A 236 5.40 -13.39 -43.41
N GLY A 237 4.48 -14.17 -43.98
CA GLY A 237 4.55 -14.59 -45.37
C GLY A 237 4.16 -13.44 -46.28
N THR A 238 5.11 -12.89 -47.02
CA THR A 238 4.87 -12.05 -48.20
C THR A 238 4.29 -12.87 -49.34
N ARG A 239 3.17 -12.43 -49.88
CA ARG A 239 2.83 -12.54 -51.30
C ARG A 239 2.12 -11.27 -51.75
#